data_AF-A0A5K1JH33-F1
#
_entry.id   AF-A0A5K1JH33-F1
#
_cell.length_a   1.000
_cell.length_b   1.000
_cell.length_c   1.000
_cell.angle_alpha   90.00
_cell.angle_beta   90.00
_cell.angle_gamma   90.00
#
_symmetry.space_group_name_H-M   'P 1'
#
loop_
_entity.id
_entity.type
_entity.pdbx_description
1 polymer ?
#
loop_
_entity_poly.entity_id
_entity_poly.type
_entity_poly.pdbx_seq_one_letter_code
_entity_poly.pdbx_strand_id
1 'polypeptide(L)'
;MTWVDRNAYMERLWALEGTRNIKVITGMRRSGKSELMKAFSASVAQKDPSANNIYIDLLDLDNEPLLEYHGKRHNCRVGYPKTS
;
A
#
# COMPACT_ATOMS: atom_id res chain seq x y z
N MET A 1 -10.80 19.67 10.56
CA MET A 1 -10.05 19.44 9.31
C MET A 1 -11.09 19.39 8.19
N THR A 2 -11.15 20.41 7.32
CA THR A 2 -12.14 20.48 6.25
C THR A 2 -11.77 19.47 5.16
N TRP A 3 -12.54 18.38 5.10
CA TRP A 3 -12.46 17.43 3.99
C TRP A 3 -12.84 18.16 2.71
N VAL A 4 -11.90 18.32 1.78
CA VAL A 4 -12.23 18.75 0.43
C VAL A 4 -12.90 17.56 -0.24
N ASP A 5 -14.19 17.70 -0.51
CA ASP A 5 -14.96 16.67 -1.17
C ASP A 5 -14.43 16.45 -2.59
N ARG A 6 -14.09 15.21 -2.91
CA ARG A 6 -13.45 14.80 -4.18
C ARG A 6 -14.40 13.94 -5.01
N ASN A 7 -15.68 14.30 -5.03
CA ASN A 7 -16.74 13.56 -5.72
C ASN A 7 -16.37 13.14 -7.14
N ALA A 8 -15.85 14.04 -7.97
CA ALA A 8 -15.46 13.70 -9.34
C ALA A 8 -14.41 12.57 -9.44
N TYR A 9 -13.47 12.49 -8.49
CA TYR A 9 -12.48 11.41 -8.46
C TYR A 9 -13.07 10.11 -7.91
N MET A 10 -13.93 10.20 -6.89
CA MET A 10 -14.64 9.06 -6.33
C MET A 10 -15.60 8.43 -7.34
N GLU A 11 -16.36 9.23 -8.07
CA GLU A 11 -17.25 8.79 -9.14
C GLU A 11 -16.48 8.04 -10.23
N ARG A 12 -15.30 8.52 -10.63
CA ARG A 12 -14.43 7.82 -11.58
C ARG A 12 -13.97 6.47 -11.05
N LEU A 13 -13.66 6.36 -9.76
CA LEU A 13 -13.27 5.07 -9.15
C LEU A 13 -14.44 4.09 -9.12
N TRP A 14 -15.63 4.57 -8.76
CA TRP A 14 -16.88 3.80 -8.76
C TRP A 14 -17.28 3.33 -10.16
N ALA A 15 -17.16 4.18 -11.18
CA ALA A 15 -17.45 3.83 -12.57
C ALA A 15 -16.59 2.66 -13.09
N LEU A 16 -15.44 2.42 -12.46
CA LEU A 16 -14.54 1.34 -12.82
C LEU A 16 -14.69 0.10 -11.91
N GLU A 17 -15.47 0.19 -10.83
CA GLU A 17 -15.71 -0.89 -9.86
C GLU A 17 -16.33 -2.12 -10.55
N GLY A 18 -16.08 -3.32 -10.02
CA GLY A 18 -16.54 -4.58 -10.63
C GLY A 18 -15.74 -5.09 -11.84
N THR A 19 -14.74 -4.34 -12.33
CA THR A 19 -13.84 -4.81 -13.40
C THR A 19 -12.57 -5.46 -12.84
N ARG A 20 -12.17 -6.62 -13.38
CA ARG A 20 -10.91 -7.31 -13.00
C ARG A 20 -9.69 -6.69 -13.69
N ASN A 21 -9.48 -5.39 -13.48
CA ASN A 21 -8.42 -4.59 -14.11
C ASN A 21 -7.45 -4.02 -13.08
N ILE A 22 -6.19 -3.80 -13.49
CA ILE A 22 -5.23 -3.01 -12.73
C ILE A 22 -5.49 -1.52 -13.03
N LYS A 23 -5.64 -0.71 -11.98
CA LYS A 23 -5.87 0.73 -12.09
C LYS A 23 -4.71 1.48 -11.46
N VAL A 24 -4.17 2.46 -12.18
CA VAL A 24 -3.05 3.28 -11.71
C VAL A 24 -3.55 4.70 -11.47
N ILE A 25 -3.39 5.20 -10.24
CA ILE A 25 -3.67 6.60 -9.89
C ILE A 25 -2.36 7.38 -9.93
N THR A 26 -2.26 8.33 -10.84
CA THR A 26 -1.08 9.19 -11.01
C THR A 26 -1.32 10.59 -10.47
N GLY A 27 -0.25 11.38 -10.33
CA GLY A 27 -0.32 12.78 -9.90
C GLY A 27 0.83 13.18 -8.98
N MET A 28 0.99 14.48 -8.76
CA MET A 28 2.12 15.04 -8.00
C MET A 28 2.22 14.51 -6.57
N ARG A 29 3.43 14.52 -5.99
CA ARG A 29 3.64 14.20 -4.57
C ARG A 29 2.79 15.14 -3.70
N ARG A 30 2.17 14.59 -2.64
CA ARG A 30 1.21 15.28 -1.75
C ARG A 30 -0.10 15.76 -2.41
N SER A 31 -0.48 15.24 -3.58
CA SER A 31 -1.80 15.54 -4.17
C SER A 31 -2.99 14.87 -3.46
N GLY A 32 -2.75 14.01 -2.46
CA GLY A 32 -3.79 13.30 -1.70
C GLY A 32 -4.25 11.98 -2.30
N LYS A 33 -3.41 11.32 -3.13
CA LYS A 33 -3.75 10.02 -3.74
C LYS A 33 -3.99 8.91 -2.71
N SER A 34 -3.16 8.85 -1.68
CA SER A 34 -3.29 7.90 -0.56
C SER A 34 -4.62 8.10 0.17
N GLU A 35 -4.98 9.34 0.47
CA GLU A 35 -6.22 9.68 1.17
C GLU A 35 -7.45 9.40 0.32
N LEU A 36 -7.39 9.63 -1.00
CA LEU A 36 -8.43 9.19 -1.93
C LEU A 36 -8.61 7.66 -1.93
N MET A 37 -7.51 6.91 -1.93
CA MET A 37 -7.55 5.44 -1.88
C MET A 37 -8.11 4.91 -0.56
N LYS A 38 -7.74 5.52 0.57
CA LYS A 38 -8.29 5.19 1.90
C LYS A 38 -9.80 5.49 1.97
N ALA A 39 -10.21 6.64 1.44
CA ALA A 39 -11.62 7.02 1.36
C ALA A 39 -12.42 6.03 0.52
N PHE A 40 -11.91 5.67 -0.66
CA PHE A 40 -12.54 4.69 -1.55
C PHE A 40 -12.64 3.31 -0.91
N SER A 41 -11.56 2.85 -0.27
CA SER A 41 -11.53 1.61 0.50
C SER A 41 -12.60 1.59 1.59
N ALA A 42 -12.74 2.66 2.36
CA ALA A 42 -13.78 2.79 3.38
C ALA A 42 -15.20 2.79 2.79
N SER A 43 -15.41 3.44 1.65
CA SER A 43 -16.70 3.42 0.95
C SER A 43 -17.05 2.04 0.39
N VAL A 44 -16.06 1.29 -0.10
CA VAL A 44 -16.25 -0.10 -0.56
C VAL A 44 -16.64 -1.00 0.61
N ALA A 45 -15.96 -0.90 1.75
CA ALA A 45 -16.28 -1.69 2.95
C ALA A 45 -17.68 -1.37 3.52
N GLN A 46 -18.16 -0.12 3.38
CA GLN A 46 -19.53 0.23 3.74
C GLN A 46 -20.57 -0.35 2.77
N LYS A 47 -20.29 -0.35 1.46
CA LYS A 47 -21.19 -0.88 0.44
C LYS A 47 -21.29 -2.40 0.49
N ASP A 48 -20.16 -3.07 0.68
CA ASP A 48 -20.05 -4.53 0.76
C ASP A 48 -19.09 -4.94 1.88
N PRO A 49 -19.62 -5.24 3.08
CA PRO A 49 -18.81 -5.71 4.21
C PRO A 49 -18.11 -7.05 3.96
N SER A 50 -18.51 -7.82 2.93
CA SER A 50 -17.90 -9.10 2.57
C SER A 50 -16.75 -8.95 1.57
N ALA A 51 -16.54 -7.75 1.02
CA ALA A 51 -15.50 -7.49 0.04
C ALA A 51 -14.10 -7.72 0.64
N ASN A 52 -13.25 -8.46 -0.09
CA ASN A 52 -11.85 -8.62 0.26
C ASN A 52 -11.06 -7.37 -0.15
N ASN A 53 -10.87 -6.45 0.79
CA ASN A 53 -10.20 -5.17 0.57
C ASN A 53 -8.94 -5.08 1.42
N ILE A 54 -7.78 -5.03 0.76
CA ILE A 54 -6.46 -5.03 1.38
C ILE A 54 -5.74 -3.74 1.03
N TYR A 55 -5.28 -3.01 2.04
CA TYR A 55 -4.46 -1.82 1.89
C TYR A 55 -3.02 -2.13 2.33
N ILE A 56 -2.05 -1.83 1.48
CA ILE A 56 -0.62 -2.01 1.76
C ILE A 56 0.05 -0.65 1.59
N ASP A 57 0.65 -0.14 2.66
CA ASP A 57 1.51 1.05 2.60
C ASP A 57 2.97 0.62 2.46
N LEU A 58 3.52 0.78 1.26
CA LEU A 58 4.91 0.43 0.95
C LEU A 58 5.92 1.47 1.44
N LEU A 59 5.45 2.60 1.96
CA LEU A 59 6.29 3.68 2.48
C LEU A 59 6.26 3.74 4.02
N ASP A 60 5.59 2.79 4.66
CA ASP A 60 5.54 2.69 6.11
C ASP A 60 6.91 2.28 6.65
N LEU A 61 7.53 3.19 7.39
CA LEU A 61 8.88 3.01 7.95
C LEU A 61 8.89 1.96 9.05
N ASP A 62 7.76 1.75 9.75
CA ASP A 62 7.66 0.73 10.79
C ASP A 62 7.80 -0.69 10.21
N ASN A 63 7.52 -0.84 8.90
CA ASN A 63 7.62 -2.08 8.16
C ASN A 63 8.92 -2.22 7.37
N GLU A 64 9.86 -1.26 7.47
CA GLU A 64 11.18 -1.37 6.83
C GLU A 64 11.88 -2.72 7.12
N PRO A 65 11.85 -3.28 8.35
CA PRO A 65 12.47 -4.56 8.63
C PRO A 65 11.87 -5.75 7.84
N LEU A 66 10.61 -5.63 7.38
CA LEU A 66 9.96 -6.65 6.54
C LEU A 66 10.40 -6.57 5.07
N LEU A 67 10.96 -5.43 4.66
CA LEU A 67 11.52 -5.22 3.32
C LEU A 67 12.95 -5.77 3.21
N GLU A 68 13.62 -6.05 4.34
CA GLU A 68 14.93 -6.70 4.35
C GLU A 68 14.83 -8.20 4.02
N TYR A 69 15.11 -8.54 2.76
CA TYR A 69 15.22 -9.91 2.25
C TYR A 69 16.27 -10.78 2.98
N HIS A 70 17.10 -10.21 3.87
CA HIS A 70 18.32 -10.83 4.42
C HIS A 70 18.47 -10.79 5.95
N GLY A 71 17.39 -10.58 6.71
CA GLY A 71 17.39 -10.51 8.17
C GLY A 71 17.75 -11.81 8.94
N LYS A 72 18.70 -12.63 8.45
CA LYS A 72 19.51 -13.64 9.17
C LYS A 72 20.62 -14.22 8.27
N ARG A 73 21.59 -13.41 7.83
CA ARG A 73 22.92 -13.91 7.40
C ARG A 73 24.08 -13.07 7.94
N HIS A 74 24.00 -12.64 9.20
CA HIS A 74 25.14 -12.00 9.88
C HIS A 74 25.35 -12.57 11.29
N ASN A 75 25.54 -13.90 11.41
CA ASN A 75 26.54 -14.46 12.36
C ASN A 75 26.87 -15.96 12.16
N CYS A 76 26.75 -16.52 10.95
CA CYS A 76 27.46 -17.77 10.68
C CYS A 76 28.93 -17.42 10.50
N ARG A 77 29.67 -17.30 11.61
CA ARG A 77 31.12 -17.27 11.62
C ARG A 77 31.60 -18.65 11.16
N VAL A 78 31.59 -18.87 9.84
CA VAL A 78 32.30 -19.99 9.22
C VAL A 78 33.78 -19.67 9.44
N GLY A 79 34.36 -20.30 10.45
CA GLY A 79 35.79 -20.20 10.72
C GLY A 79 36.54 -20.77 9.52
N TYR A 80 37.14 -19.91 8.72
CA TYR A 80 38.21 -20.36 7.83
C TYR A 80 39.39 -20.74 8.72
N PRO A 81 39.91 -21.98 8.65
CA PRO A 81 41.11 -22.34 9.37
C PRO A 81 42.24 -21.44 8.86
N LYS A 82 42.88 -20.70 9.78
CA LYS A 82 44.12 -20.01 9.43
C LYS A 82 45.16 -21.08 9.12
N THR A 83 45.59 -21.16 7.87
CA THR A 83 46.80 -21.89 7.51
C THR A 83 48.00 -21.16 8.11
N SER A 84 48.91 -21.97 8.65
CA SER A 84 50.11 -21.60 9.40
C SER A 84 51.05 -20.64 8.68
#